data_AF-A0A118K1T9-F1
#
_entry.id   AF-A0A118K1T9-F1
#
_cell.length_a   1.000
_cell.length_b   1.000
_cell.length_c   1.000
_cell.angle_alpha   90.00
_cell.angle_beta   90.00
_cell.angle_gamma   90.00
#
_symmetry.space_group_name_H-M   'P 1'
#
loop_
_entity.id
_entity.type
_entity.pdbx_description
1 polymer ?
#
loop_
_entity_poly.entity_id
_entity_poly.type
_entity_poly.pdbx_seq_one_letter_code
_entity_poly.pdbx_strand_id
1 'polypeptide(L)'
;MEQKLLSSLEQIFRIQTKISLKPFSMARSLILNPSTSDQTISSILQILETLSTATINPKFDLLNFITLLCEISIVHRHFSPTVTTILRSLCLHCPSIPPRAAGLALSTLVSIAPASASDLGPAFSEGLFLSLCFGPCVPVRQRLLMDAEKFRVRPSVLLTVLLGFTKDPYPYVRKAALDGLIDFCKWIVVNDHLMVEGCYLRAVEL
;
A
#
# COMPACT_ATOMS: atom_id res chain seq x y z
N MET A 1 26.50 4.17 -19.09
CA MET A 1 25.70 2.92 -19.09
C MET A 1 24.23 3.21 -18.74
N GLU A 2 23.99 3.95 -17.67
CA GLU A 2 22.67 4.41 -17.19
C GLU A 2 21.80 5.08 -18.26
N GLN A 3 22.29 6.10 -18.97
CA GLN A 3 21.53 6.78 -20.03
C GLN A 3 21.10 5.85 -21.17
N LYS A 4 21.91 4.82 -21.50
CA LYS A 4 21.58 3.81 -22.52
C LYS A 4 20.47 2.87 -22.03
N LEU A 5 20.45 2.56 -20.73
CA LEU A 5 19.39 1.75 -20.12
C LEU A 5 18.09 2.54 -20.00
N LEU A 6 18.17 3.83 -19.65
CA LEU A 6 17.02 4.73 -19.57
C LEU A 6 16.35 4.92 -20.95
N SER A 7 17.13 5.21 -22.00
CA SER A 7 16.59 5.33 -23.36
C SER A 7 15.97 4.03 -23.87
N SER A 8 16.59 2.89 -23.55
CA SER A 8 16.04 1.56 -23.85
C SER A 8 14.71 1.33 -23.11
N LEU A 9 14.62 1.75 -21.85
CA LEU A 9 13.42 1.63 -21.02
C LEU A 9 12.28 2.49 -21.59
N GLU A 10 12.54 3.75 -21.94
CA GLU A 10 11.56 4.64 -22.59
C GLU A 10 11.02 4.05 -23.89
N GLN A 11 11.93 3.54 -24.72
CA GLN A 11 11.56 2.92 -26.00
C GLN A 11 10.71 1.67 -25.79
N ILE A 12 11.05 0.82 -24.83
CA ILE A 12 10.29 -0.41 -24.53
C ILE A 12 8.88 -0.05 -24.04
N PHE A 13 8.74 0.90 -23.12
CA PHE A 13 7.42 1.31 -22.61
C PHE A 13 6.54 1.95 -23.69
N ARG A 14 7.12 2.71 -24.63
CA ARG A 14 6.36 3.32 -25.75
C ARG A 14 5.86 2.30 -26.79
N ILE A 15 6.64 1.28 -27.09
CA ILE A 15 6.34 0.29 -28.15
C ILE A 15 5.49 -0.87 -27.62
N GLN A 16 5.20 -0.89 -26.32
CA GLN A 16 4.65 -2.06 -25.65
C GLN A 16 3.21 -2.36 -26.08
N THR A 17 3.03 -3.42 -26.87
CA THR A 17 1.72 -3.94 -27.29
C THR A 17 1.24 -5.14 -26.45
N LYS A 18 2.14 -5.74 -25.65
CA LYS A 18 1.90 -6.91 -24.77
C LYS A 18 2.57 -6.72 -23.39
N ILE A 19 2.01 -7.34 -22.35
CA ILE A 19 2.60 -7.37 -21.01
C ILE A 19 4.01 -7.99 -21.10
N SER A 20 5.03 -7.22 -20.71
CA SER A 20 6.43 -7.62 -20.66
C SER A 20 7.00 -7.12 -19.36
N LEU A 21 7.71 -8.01 -18.65
CA LEU A 21 8.35 -7.72 -17.37
C LEU A 21 9.75 -7.10 -17.54
N LYS A 22 10.32 -7.19 -18.75
CA LYS A 22 11.66 -6.65 -19.06
C LYS A 22 11.84 -5.17 -18.67
N PRO A 23 10.94 -4.24 -19.03
CA PRO A 23 11.13 -2.83 -18.66
C PRO A 23 11.08 -2.63 -17.13
N PHE A 24 10.25 -3.39 -16.42
CA PHE A 24 10.18 -3.36 -14.95
C PHE A 24 11.47 -3.88 -14.30
N SER A 25 12.03 -4.98 -14.80
CA SER A 25 13.32 -5.50 -14.29
C SER A 25 14.46 -4.52 -14.53
N MET A 26 14.48 -3.85 -15.69
CA MET A 26 15.48 -2.82 -16.00
C MET A 26 15.33 -1.61 -15.06
N ALA A 27 14.10 -1.11 -14.89
CA ALA A 27 13.80 -0.02 -13.96
C ALA A 27 14.25 -0.37 -12.54
N ARG A 28 13.89 -1.56 -12.07
CA ARG A 28 14.26 -2.08 -10.74
C ARG A 28 15.78 -2.13 -10.55
N SER A 29 16.53 -2.57 -11.56
CA SER A 29 17.99 -2.61 -11.47
C SER A 29 18.63 -1.22 -11.35
N LEU A 30 18.04 -0.20 -11.98
CA LEU A 30 18.46 1.20 -11.84
C LEU A 30 18.06 1.74 -10.46
N ILE A 31 16.84 1.47 -10.00
CA ILE A 31 16.35 1.94 -8.70
C ILE A 31 17.18 1.39 -7.54
N LEU A 32 17.53 0.10 -7.58
CA LEU A 32 18.28 -0.57 -6.51
C LEU A 32 19.78 -0.26 -6.54
N ASN A 33 20.31 0.32 -7.62
CA ASN A 33 21.72 0.64 -7.72
C ASN A 33 22.02 1.94 -6.96
N PRO A 34 22.86 1.92 -5.91
CA PRO A 34 23.16 3.11 -5.11
C PRO A 34 23.92 4.19 -5.89
N SER A 35 24.55 3.85 -7.01
CA SER A 35 25.26 4.79 -7.87
C SER A 35 24.39 5.41 -8.96
N THR A 36 23.11 5.06 -9.04
CA THR A 36 22.18 5.67 -10.00
C THR A 36 21.87 7.10 -9.59
N SER A 37 21.92 8.00 -10.56
CA SER A 37 21.72 9.43 -10.30
C SER A 37 20.25 9.77 -10.04
N ASP A 38 20.02 10.79 -9.20
CA ASP A 38 18.68 11.32 -8.94
C ASP A 38 17.98 11.79 -10.22
N GLN A 39 18.74 12.25 -11.22
CA GLN A 39 18.20 12.62 -12.52
C GLN A 39 17.55 11.42 -13.23
N THR A 40 18.20 10.25 -13.20
CA THR A 40 17.64 9.04 -13.80
C THR A 40 16.44 8.52 -13.02
N ILE A 41 16.47 8.55 -11.68
CA ILE A 41 15.31 8.18 -10.88
C ILE A 41 14.13 9.12 -11.15
N SER A 42 14.40 10.42 -11.28
CA SER A 42 13.39 11.41 -11.67
C SER A 42 12.80 11.11 -13.05
N SER A 43 13.63 10.76 -14.04
CA SER A 43 13.15 10.37 -15.36
C SER A 43 12.32 9.08 -15.32
N ILE A 44 12.71 8.08 -14.52
CA ILE A 44 11.91 6.87 -14.30
C ILE A 44 10.56 7.24 -13.70
N LEU A 45 10.50 8.11 -12.69
CA LEU A 45 9.25 8.58 -12.10
C LEU A 45 8.36 9.30 -13.12
N GLN A 46 8.93 10.17 -13.96
CA GLN A 46 8.18 10.86 -15.02
C GLN A 46 7.60 9.86 -16.04
N ILE A 47 8.36 8.83 -16.42
CA ILE A 47 7.88 7.75 -17.29
C ILE A 47 6.71 7.02 -16.62
N LEU A 48 6.87 6.65 -15.35
CA LEU A 48 5.82 5.96 -14.58
C LEU A 48 4.56 6.83 -14.42
N GLU A 49 4.71 8.11 -14.13
CA GLU A 49 3.61 9.07 -14.03
C GLU A 49 2.88 9.26 -15.37
N THR A 50 3.64 9.41 -16.46
CA THR A 50 3.07 9.47 -17.82
C THR A 50 2.29 8.19 -18.16
N LEU A 51 2.81 7.02 -17.77
CA LEU A 51 2.09 5.76 -17.94
C LEU A 51 0.82 5.72 -17.10
N SER A 52 0.86 6.21 -15.86
CA SER A 52 -0.33 6.26 -14.99
C SER A 52 -1.45 7.11 -15.60
N THR A 53 -1.12 8.25 -16.22
CA THR A 53 -2.10 9.17 -16.82
C THR A 53 -2.59 8.70 -18.19
N ALA A 54 -1.72 8.10 -19.01
CA ALA A 54 -2.05 7.58 -20.32
C ALA A 54 -2.92 6.31 -20.28
N THR A 55 -3.02 5.65 -19.13
CA THR A 55 -3.50 4.28 -19.04
C THR A 55 -4.75 4.15 -18.17
N ILE A 56 -5.88 4.61 -18.69
CA ILE A 56 -7.20 4.00 -18.41
C ILE A 56 -7.32 2.72 -19.27
N ASN A 57 -6.31 1.85 -19.21
CA ASN A 57 -6.20 0.67 -20.09
C ASN A 57 -5.63 -0.56 -19.33
N PRO A 58 -6.28 -1.73 -19.39
CA PRO A 58 -5.98 -2.90 -18.54
C PRO A 58 -4.72 -3.70 -18.94
N LYS A 59 -3.74 -3.10 -19.63
CA LYS A 59 -2.62 -3.82 -20.26
C LYS A 59 -1.27 -3.76 -19.52
N PHE A 60 -1.19 -3.06 -18.40
CA PHE A 60 0.05 -2.98 -17.61
C PHE A 60 -0.08 -3.73 -16.29
N ASP A 61 1.01 -4.36 -15.87
CA ASP A 61 1.08 -5.06 -14.60
C ASP A 61 1.18 -4.04 -13.46
N LEU A 62 0.01 -3.63 -12.97
CA LEU A 62 -0.14 -2.62 -11.93
C LEU A 62 0.57 -3.01 -10.62
N LEU A 63 0.72 -4.31 -10.35
CA LEU A 63 1.47 -4.78 -9.20
C LEU A 63 2.93 -4.42 -9.33
N ASN A 64 3.55 -4.70 -10.48
CA ASN A 64 4.95 -4.34 -10.74
C ASN A 64 5.15 -2.82 -10.75
N PHE A 65 4.22 -2.08 -11.34
CA PHE A 65 4.24 -0.62 -11.32
C PHE A 65 4.25 -0.06 -9.89
N ILE A 66 3.29 -0.46 -9.07
CA ILE A 66 3.20 -0.02 -7.67
C ILE A 66 4.43 -0.49 -6.89
N THR A 67 4.93 -1.69 -7.16
CA THR A 67 6.16 -2.20 -6.52
C THR A 67 7.36 -1.28 -6.78
N LEU A 68 7.57 -0.83 -8.03
CA LEU A 68 8.66 0.10 -8.33
C LEU A 68 8.51 1.43 -7.60
N LEU A 69 7.30 1.99 -7.54
CA LEU A 69 7.03 3.22 -6.79
C LEU A 69 7.38 3.05 -5.30
N CYS A 70 6.97 1.93 -4.71
CA CYS A 70 7.28 1.62 -3.32
C CYS A 70 8.78 1.45 -3.11
N GLU A 71 9.49 0.75 -4.01
CA GLU A 71 10.95 0.62 -3.96
C GLU A 71 11.65 1.99 -4.06
N ILE A 72 11.21 2.88 -4.94
CA ILE A 72 11.74 4.25 -5.04
C ILE A 72 11.56 4.99 -3.71
N SER A 73 10.39 4.91 -3.07
CA SER A 73 10.17 5.59 -1.79
C SER A 73 11.05 5.08 -0.65
N ILE A 74 11.44 3.79 -0.70
CA ILE A 74 12.28 3.16 0.33
C ILE A 74 13.75 3.53 0.10
N VAL A 75 14.23 3.37 -1.13
CA VAL A 75 15.65 3.55 -1.48
C VAL A 75 16.00 5.03 -1.63
N HIS A 76 15.15 5.79 -2.32
CA HIS A 76 15.36 7.20 -2.65
C HIS A 76 14.33 8.07 -1.94
N ARG A 77 14.42 8.10 -0.60
CA ARG A 77 13.40 8.70 0.29
C ARG A 77 13.01 10.13 -0.06
N HIS A 78 13.89 10.92 -0.67
CA HIS A 78 13.58 12.30 -1.06
C HIS A 78 12.49 12.39 -2.16
N PHE A 79 12.26 11.33 -2.94
CA PHE A 79 11.14 11.23 -3.89
C PHE A 79 9.81 10.76 -3.26
N SER A 80 9.80 10.45 -1.96
CA SER A 80 8.60 10.01 -1.25
C SER A 80 7.37 10.91 -1.43
N PRO A 81 7.47 12.26 -1.45
CA PRO A 81 6.32 13.13 -1.71
C PRO A 81 5.71 12.88 -3.09
N THR A 82 6.54 12.76 -4.13
CA THR A 82 6.09 12.48 -5.50
C THR A 82 5.44 11.09 -5.60
N VAL A 83 6.08 10.07 -5.02
CA VAL A 83 5.53 8.71 -4.97
C VAL A 83 4.16 8.69 -4.27
N THR A 84 4.03 9.42 -3.16
CA THR A 84 2.78 9.52 -2.39
C THR A 84 1.65 10.09 -3.26
N THR A 85 1.92 11.15 -4.00
CA THR A 85 0.94 11.77 -4.92
C THR A 85 0.49 10.79 -6.00
N ILE A 86 1.44 10.07 -6.63
CA ILE A 86 1.12 9.08 -7.67
C ILE A 86 0.29 7.93 -7.10
N LEU A 87 0.70 7.34 -5.97
CA LEU A 87 -0.01 6.23 -5.34
C LEU A 87 -1.43 6.63 -4.90
N ARG A 88 -1.61 7.82 -4.33
CA ARG A 88 -2.95 8.34 -3.99
C ARG A 88 -3.83 8.48 -5.22
N SER A 89 -3.29 9.03 -6.31
CA SER A 89 -4.02 9.18 -7.57
C SER A 89 -4.46 7.82 -8.12
N LEU A 90 -3.59 6.82 -8.10
CA LEU A 90 -3.93 5.45 -8.50
C LEU A 90 -5.06 4.88 -7.65
N CYS A 91 -4.94 4.91 -6.33
CA CYS A 91 -5.95 4.38 -5.40
C CYS A 91 -7.33 5.03 -5.57
N LEU A 92 -7.38 6.31 -5.96
CA LEU A 92 -8.63 7.05 -6.18
C LEU A 92 -9.25 6.81 -7.55
N HIS A 93 -8.44 6.76 -8.61
CA HIS A 93 -8.91 6.80 -9.99
C HIS A 93 -8.88 5.45 -10.71
N CYS A 94 -8.26 4.42 -10.12
CA CYS A 94 -8.21 3.09 -10.71
C CYS A 94 -9.21 2.15 -10.02
N PRO A 95 -10.36 1.83 -10.63
CA PRO A 95 -11.39 0.99 -10.00
C PRO A 95 -11.01 -0.50 -9.93
N SER A 96 -9.98 -0.95 -10.67
CA SER A 96 -9.63 -2.36 -10.85
C SER A 96 -8.25 -2.73 -10.28
N ILE A 97 -7.79 -2.05 -9.23
CA ILE A 97 -6.50 -2.35 -8.60
C ILE A 97 -6.53 -3.78 -8.00
N PRO A 98 -5.57 -4.65 -8.35
CA PRO A 98 -5.46 -5.96 -7.70
C PRO A 98 -5.27 -5.80 -6.18
N PRO A 99 -5.92 -6.62 -5.34
CA PRO A 99 -5.84 -6.50 -3.88
C PRO A 99 -4.41 -6.45 -3.33
N ARG A 100 -3.50 -7.23 -3.93
CA ARG A 100 -2.08 -7.24 -3.56
C ARG A 100 -1.40 -5.89 -3.82
N ALA A 101 -1.70 -5.28 -4.96
CA ALA A 101 -1.14 -4.00 -5.36
C ALA A 101 -1.72 -2.86 -4.51
N ALA A 102 -3.04 -2.90 -4.25
CA ALA A 102 -3.69 -1.97 -3.34
C ALA A 102 -3.08 -2.06 -1.92
N GLY A 103 -2.96 -3.26 -1.35
CA GLY A 103 -2.36 -3.45 -0.03
C GLY A 103 -0.93 -2.92 0.08
N LEU A 104 -0.11 -3.14 -0.96
CA LEU A 104 1.26 -2.62 -1.02
C LEU A 104 1.29 -1.08 -1.08
N ALA A 105 0.44 -0.47 -1.93
CA ALA A 105 0.32 0.98 -2.01
C ALA A 105 -0.10 1.59 -0.67
N LEU A 106 -1.13 1.03 -0.03
CA LEU A 106 -1.64 1.52 1.25
C LEU A 106 -0.58 1.41 2.35
N SER A 107 0.07 0.24 2.49
CA SER A 107 1.15 0.05 3.45
C SER A 107 2.28 1.05 3.27
N THR A 108 2.61 1.37 2.02
CA THR A 108 3.69 2.29 1.67
C THR A 108 3.30 3.73 2.00
N LEU A 109 2.10 4.15 1.59
CA LEU A 109 1.55 5.46 1.94
C LEU A 109 1.52 5.69 3.46
N VAL A 110 1.13 4.68 4.22
CA VAL A 110 1.10 4.73 5.68
C VAL A 110 2.51 4.77 6.30
N SER A 111 3.51 4.17 5.65
CA SER A 111 4.90 4.20 6.12
C SER A 111 5.61 5.52 5.77
N ILE A 112 5.21 6.17 4.68
CA ILE A 112 5.78 7.43 4.20
C ILE A 112 5.12 8.65 4.86
N ALA A 113 3.81 8.58 5.11
CA ALA A 113 3.07 9.74 5.59
C ALA A 113 3.62 10.22 6.94
N PRO A 114 3.86 11.53 7.10
CA PRO A 114 4.19 12.08 8.41
C PRO A 114 3.03 11.80 9.38
N ALA A 115 3.36 11.56 10.65
CA ALA A 115 2.44 11.13 11.71
C ALA A 115 1.24 12.07 11.96
N SER A 116 1.17 13.24 11.31
CA SER A 116 -0.04 14.05 11.22
C SER A 116 -1.07 13.34 10.32
N ALA A 117 -1.86 12.48 10.95
CA ALA A 117 -2.96 11.67 10.40
C ALA A 117 -4.02 12.46 9.58
N SER A 118 -3.88 13.77 9.43
CA SER A 118 -4.80 14.66 8.72
C SER A 118 -4.73 14.52 7.18
N ASP A 119 -3.57 14.14 6.62
CA ASP A 119 -3.33 14.17 5.17
C ASP A 119 -3.51 12.83 4.44
N LEU A 120 -3.88 11.75 5.14
CA LEU A 120 -4.16 10.47 4.49
C LEU A 120 -5.47 10.52 3.67
N GLY A 121 -6.41 11.43 3.98
CA GLY A 121 -7.46 11.86 3.05
C GLY A 121 -8.38 10.76 2.46
N PRO A 122 -9.17 11.08 1.42
CA PRO A 122 -10.24 10.23 0.85
C PRO A 122 -9.74 8.96 0.12
N ALA A 123 -8.42 8.79 -0.04
CA ALA A 123 -7.85 7.59 -0.65
C ALA A 123 -8.05 6.33 0.21
N PHE A 124 -8.32 6.51 1.51
CA PHE A 124 -8.54 5.43 2.45
C PHE A 124 -9.99 5.43 2.91
N SER A 125 -10.83 4.62 2.27
CA SER A 125 -12.16 4.33 2.81
C SER A 125 -12.08 3.16 3.79
N GLU A 126 -12.88 3.22 4.86
CA GLU A 126 -13.09 2.08 5.77
C GLU A 126 -13.47 0.82 4.98
N GLY A 127 -14.30 0.96 3.94
CA GLY A 127 -14.69 -0.14 3.06
C GLY A 127 -13.52 -0.80 2.32
N LEU A 128 -12.55 -0.02 1.81
CA LEU A 128 -11.36 -0.55 1.15
C LEU A 128 -10.47 -1.31 2.14
N PHE A 129 -10.27 -0.76 3.34
CA PHE A 129 -9.53 -1.44 4.41
C PHE A 129 -10.15 -2.80 4.74
N LEU A 130 -11.47 -2.85 4.97
CA LEU A 130 -12.20 -4.08 5.28
C LEU A 130 -12.13 -5.08 4.12
N SER A 131 -12.35 -4.63 2.89
CA SER A 131 -12.28 -5.47 1.68
C SER A 131 -10.91 -6.16 1.55
N LEU A 132 -9.83 -5.43 1.80
CA LEU A 132 -8.48 -5.98 1.72
C LEU A 132 -8.13 -6.88 2.91
N CYS A 133 -8.59 -6.55 4.13
CA CYS A 133 -8.39 -7.39 5.30
C CYS A 133 -9.09 -8.75 5.13
N PHE A 134 -10.35 -8.75 4.69
CA PHE A 134 -11.11 -10.00 4.47
C PHE A 134 -10.81 -10.68 3.12
N GLY A 135 -10.03 -10.03 2.26
CA GLY A 135 -9.58 -10.59 0.99
C GLY A 135 -8.63 -11.79 1.17
N PRO A 136 -8.36 -12.57 0.11
CA PRO A 136 -7.57 -13.80 0.17
C PRO A 136 -6.06 -13.57 0.34
N CYS A 137 -5.57 -12.33 0.24
CA CYS A 137 -4.14 -12.03 0.24
C CYS A 137 -3.60 -11.89 1.66
N VAL A 138 -3.09 -13.00 2.21
CA VAL A 138 -2.62 -13.06 3.61
C VAL A 138 -1.53 -12.02 3.95
N PRO A 139 -0.50 -11.78 3.10
CA PRO A 139 0.51 -10.76 3.39
C PRO A 139 -0.07 -9.35 3.47
N VAL A 140 -1.08 -9.03 2.65
CA VAL A 140 -1.77 -7.74 2.70
C VAL A 140 -2.55 -7.62 4.01
N ARG A 141 -3.35 -8.63 4.34
CA ARG A 141 -4.09 -8.68 5.61
C ARG A 141 -3.17 -8.49 6.81
N GLN A 142 -2.09 -9.26 6.90
CA GLN A 142 -1.11 -9.14 7.98
C GLN A 142 -0.57 -7.71 8.08
N ARG A 143 -0.18 -7.12 6.94
CA ARG A 143 0.42 -5.79 6.92
C ARG A 143 -0.57 -4.69 7.34
N LEU A 144 -1.82 -4.77 6.87
CA LEU A 144 -2.87 -3.83 7.25
C LEU A 144 -3.17 -3.88 8.75
N LEU A 145 -3.16 -5.06 9.36
CA LEU A 145 -3.40 -5.20 10.80
C LEU A 145 -2.24 -4.64 11.64
N MET A 146 -0.99 -4.78 11.19
CA MET A 146 0.16 -4.17 11.89
C MET A 146 0.15 -2.63 11.86
N ASP A 147 -0.43 -2.05 10.82
CA ASP A 147 -0.52 -0.59 10.66
C ASP A 147 -1.95 -0.07 10.97
N ALA A 148 -2.79 -0.89 11.62
CA ALA A 148 -4.21 -0.66 11.85
C ALA A 148 -4.55 0.73 12.42
N GLU A 149 -3.79 1.19 13.41
CA GLU A 149 -3.99 2.49 14.09
C GLU A 149 -3.84 3.69 13.15
N LYS A 150 -3.12 3.52 12.05
CA LYS A 150 -2.84 4.59 11.08
C LYS A 150 -3.94 4.74 10.04
N PHE A 151 -4.87 3.78 9.99
CA PHE A 151 -6.04 3.85 9.12
C PHE A 151 -7.20 4.55 9.82
N ARG A 152 -7.95 5.37 9.07
CA ARG A 152 -9.17 6.04 9.56
C ARG A 152 -10.37 5.10 9.59
N VAL A 153 -10.27 4.02 10.37
CA VAL A 153 -11.36 3.06 10.61
C VAL A 153 -12.05 3.43 11.91
N ARG A 154 -13.38 3.33 11.96
CA ARG A 154 -14.13 3.58 13.20
C ARG A 154 -13.62 2.65 14.31
N PRO A 155 -13.38 3.15 15.53
CA PRO A 155 -12.83 2.33 16.60
C PRO A 155 -13.61 1.04 16.89
N SER A 156 -14.94 1.09 16.91
CA SER A 156 -15.79 -0.09 17.11
C SER A 156 -15.63 -1.16 16.01
N VAL A 157 -15.48 -0.72 14.76
CA VAL A 157 -15.20 -1.60 13.62
C VAL A 157 -13.80 -2.18 13.74
N LEU A 158 -12.80 -1.35 14.02
CA LEU A 158 -11.41 -1.79 14.13
C LEU A 158 -11.22 -2.82 15.25
N LEU A 159 -11.81 -2.57 16.42
CA LEU A 159 -11.83 -3.51 17.54
C LEU A 159 -12.41 -4.87 17.12
N THR A 160 -13.56 -4.86 16.45
CA THR A 160 -14.23 -6.09 15.98
C THR A 160 -13.36 -6.84 14.97
N VAL A 161 -12.73 -6.12 14.03
CA VAL A 161 -11.84 -6.69 13.01
C VAL A 161 -10.63 -7.35 13.67
N LEU A 162 -9.95 -6.63 14.57
CA LEU A 162 -8.77 -7.14 15.27
C LEU A 162 -9.11 -8.38 16.11
N LEU A 163 -10.20 -8.33 16.90
CA LEU A 163 -10.69 -9.48 17.67
C LEU A 163 -10.98 -10.68 16.76
N GLY A 164 -11.65 -10.48 15.62
CA GLY A 164 -11.91 -11.54 14.65
C GLY A 164 -10.64 -12.20 14.11
N PHE A 165 -9.61 -11.40 13.79
CA PHE A 165 -8.35 -11.91 13.27
C PHE A 165 -7.44 -12.57 14.32
N THR A 166 -7.76 -12.49 15.62
CA THR A 166 -7.11 -13.33 16.64
C THR A 166 -7.36 -14.83 16.43
N LYS A 167 -8.39 -15.19 15.63
CA LYS A 167 -8.74 -16.57 15.26
C LYS A 167 -8.33 -16.94 13.83
N ASP A 168 -7.56 -16.09 13.16
CA ASP A 168 -7.12 -16.35 11.79
C ASP A 168 -6.33 -17.68 11.69
N PRO A 169 -6.48 -18.49 10.63
CA PRO A 169 -5.73 -19.74 10.48
C PRO A 169 -4.21 -19.53 10.48
N TYR A 170 -3.74 -18.35 10.05
CA TYR A 170 -2.32 -18.04 9.92
C TYR A 170 -1.75 -17.41 11.20
N PRO A 171 -0.73 -18.03 11.85
CA PRO A 171 -0.18 -17.53 13.12
C PRO A 171 0.34 -16.08 13.07
N TYR A 172 0.91 -15.68 11.95
CA TYR A 172 1.46 -14.33 11.76
C TYR A 172 0.37 -13.26 11.61
N VAL A 173 -0.82 -13.63 11.12
CA VAL A 173 -1.99 -12.75 11.12
C VAL A 173 -2.54 -12.60 12.53
N ARG A 174 -2.65 -13.71 13.28
CA ARG A 174 -3.07 -13.66 14.69
C ARG A 174 -2.16 -12.75 15.52
N LYS A 175 -0.84 -12.89 15.36
CA LYS A 175 0.14 -12.02 16.01
C LYS A 175 -0.09 -10.55 15.64
N ALA A 176 -0.23 -10.23 14.35
CA ALA A 176 -0.48 -8.86 13.91
C ALA A 176 -1.79 -8.28 14.48
N ALA A 177 -2.84 -9.09 14.60
CA ALA A 177 -4.10 -8.69 15.21
C ALA A 177 -3.96 -8.42 16.71
N LEU A 178 -3.23 -9.26 17.44
CA LEU A 178 -2.94 -9.06 18.87
C LEU A 178 -2.08 -7.84 19.13
N ASP A 179 -1.01 -7.65 18.34
CA ASP A 179 -0.16 -6.46 18.40
C ASP A 179 -1.01 -5.19 18.14
N GLY A 180 -1.88 -5.24 17.11
CA GLY A 180 -2.81 -4.17 16.80
C GLY A 180 -3.83 -3.87 17.91
N LEU A 181 -4.30 -4.88 18.66
CA LEU A 181 -5.16 -4.67 19.84
C LEU A 181 -4.41 -3.96 20.97
N ILE A 182 -3.16 -4.35 21.22
CA ILE A 182 -2.32 -3.70 22.24
C ILE A 182 -2.14 -2.23 21.91
N ASP A 183 -1.83 -1.93 20.64
CA ASP A 183 -1.68 -0.56 20.19
C ASP A 183 -3.01 0.19 20.28
N PHE A 184 -4.10 -0.36 19.73
CA PHE A 184 -5.45 0.22 19.82
C PHE A 184 -5.86 0.64 21.24
N CYS A 185 -5.59 -0.21 22.25
CA CYS A 185 -5.89 0.07 23.65
C CYS A 185 -5.15 1.29 24.22
N LYS A 186 -3.99 1.68 23.67
CA LYS A 186 -3.22 2.86 24.12
C LYS A 186 -3.87 4.18 23.69
N TRP A 187 -4.65 4.19 22.62
CA TRP A 187 -5.17 5.42 22.01
C TRP A 187 -6.67 5.62 22.25
N ILE A 188 -7.39 4.58 22.67
CA ILE A 188 -8.83 4.64 22.80
C ILE A 188 -9.29 5.07 24.19
N VAL A 189 -10.22 6.03 24.22
CA VAL A 189 -11.03 6.33 25.40
C VAL A 189 -12.31 5.51 25.29
N VAL A 190 -12.41 4.43 26.06
CA VAL A 190 -13.58 3.53 26.06
C VAL A 190 -14.74 4.19 26.80
N ASN A 191 -15.45 5.08 26.12
CA ASN A 191 -16.71 5.67 26.61
C ASN A 191 -17.93 5.19 25.80
N ASP A 192 -17.73 4.39 24.76
CA ASP A 192 -18.79 3.92 23.87
C ASP A 192 -19.32 2.54 24.33
N HIS A 193 -20.60 2.50 24.68
CA HIS A 193 -21.34 1.29 25.10
C HIS A 193 -21.20 0.15 24.09
N LEU A 194 -21.21 0.44 22.78
CA LEU A 194 -21.13 -0.58 21.74
C LEU A 194 -19.78 -1.31 21.73
N MET A 195 -18.72 -0.64 22.19
CA MET A 195 -17.40 -1.25 22.29
C MET A 195 -17.29 -2.18 23.49
N VAL A 196 -17.88 -1.79 24.62
CA VAL A 196 -17.97 -2.63 25.82
C VAL A 196 -18.78 -3.89 25.50
N GLU A 197 -19.95 -3.75 24.87
CA GLU A 197 -20.78 -4.87 24.44
C GLU A 197 -20.05 -5.78 23.44
N GLY A 198 -19.35 -5.21 22.46
CA GLY A 198 -18.53 -5.94 21.50
C GLY A 198 -17.42 -6.76 22.16
N CYS A 199 -16.73 -6.19 23.16
CA CYS A 199 -15.74 -6.91 23.97
C CYS A 199 -16.37 -8.08 24.73
N TYR A 200 -17.51 -7.88 25.40
CA TYR A 200 -18.20 -8.94 26.14
C TYR A 200 -18.65 -10.09 25.23
N LEU A 201 -19.29 -9.78 24.10
CA LEU A 201 -19.77 -10.79 23.15
C LEU A 201 -18.62 -11.66 22.61
N ARG A 202 -17.43 -11.08 22.45
CA ARG A 202 -16.26 -11.78 21.88
C ARG A 202 -15.35 -12.43 22.90
N ALA A 203 -15.34 -11.95 24.15
CA ALA A 203 -14.65 -12.60 25.26
C ALA A 203 -15.18 -14.01 25.54
N VAL A 204 -16.46 -14.26 25.29
CA VAL A 204 -17.08 -15.60 25.46
C VAL A 204 -16.60 -16.60 24.41
N GLU A 205 -16.03 -16.13 23.30
CA GLU A 205 -15.58 -16.97 22.21
C GLU A 205 -14.04 -17.16 22.16
N LEU A 206 -13.30 -16.54 23.08
CA LEU A 206 -11.84 -16.67 23.23
C LEU A 206 -11.50 -17.79 24.22
#